data_AF-A0A0L8C5J7-F1
#
_entry.id   AF-A0A0L8C5J7-F1
#
_cell.length_a   1.000
_cell.length_b   1.000
_cell.length_c   1.000
_cell.angle_alpha   90.00
_cell.angle_beta   90.00
_cell.angle_gamma   90.00
#
_symmetry.space_group_name_H-M   'P 1'
#
loop_
_entity.id
_entity.type
_entity.pdbx_description
1 polymer ?
#
loop_
_entity_poly.entity_id
_entity_poly.type
_entity_poly.pdbx_seq_one_letter_code
_entity_poly.pdbx_strand_id
1 'polypeptide(L)'
;MIDHTGISVADFDKAKSFYDKAFAPLGASLLMMVPAEHTGGVKVGGYGRERPVFWLHEAVAGPGRHYAFTARSRSEVDAFYEAALSAGGRDNGKPGLRPHYHPDYYAAFVFDPDGNNIEAVCHAPA
;
A
#
# COMPACT_ATOMS: atom_id res chain seq x y z
N MET A 1 7.97 15.03 5.76
CA MET A 1 8.39 13.92 6.64
C MET A 1 7.13 13.28 7.20
N ILE A 2 6.95 11.97 7.02
CA ILE A 2 5.81 11.22 7.56
C ILE A 2 6.40 10.09 8.40
N ASP A 3 5.97 9.97 9.67
CA ASP A 3 6.43 8.88 10.54
C ASP A 3 5.64 7.58 10.28
N HIS A 4 4.32 7.67 10.38
CA HIS A 4 3.37 6.62 10.05
C HIS A 4 1.99 7.23 9.73
N THR A 5 1.11 6.44 9.13
CA THR A 5 -0.30 6.79 8.89
C THR A 5 -1.18 5.55 9.01
N GLY A 6 -2.50 5.76 9.11
CA GLY A 6 -3.48 4.68 9.20
C GLY A 6 -4.68 4.91 8.31
N ILE A 7 -5.28 3.82 7.84
CA ILE A 7 -6.50 3.79 7.03
C ILE A 7 -7.56 2.92 7.67
N SER A 8 -8.81 3.27 7.43
CA SER A 8 -9.97 2.43 7.76
C SER A 8 -10.24 1.48 6.60
N VAL A 9 -10.40 0.19 6.91
CA VAL A 9 -10.74 -0.87 5.96
C VAL A 9 -12.01 -1.59 6.41
N ALA A 10 -12.92 -1.87 5.48
CA ALA A 10 -14.23 -2.43 5.83
C ALA A 10 -14.16 -3.91 6.24
N ASP A 11 -13.21 -4.65 5.65
CA ASP A 11 -12.92 -6.04 5.94
C ASP A 11 -11.41 -6.18 6.09
N PHE A 12 -10.95 -6.39 7.32
CA PHE A 12 -9.52 -6.45 7.61
C PHE A 12 -8.84 -7.62 6.90
N ASP A 13 -9.48 -8.79 6.85
CA ASP A 13 -8.82 -9.99 6.30
C ASP A 13 -8.69 -9.87 4.78
N LYS A 14 -9.70 -9.29 4.12
CA LYS A 14 -9.64 -8.96 2.69
C LYS A 14 -8.56 -7.92 2.39
N ALA A 15 -8.51 -6.84 3.16
CA ALA A 15 -7.50 -5.80 3.00
C ALA A 15 -6.09 -6.37 3.27
N LYS A 16 -5.91 -7.13 4.34
CA LYS A 16 -4.66 -7.82 4.68
C LYS A 16 -4.19 -8.72 3.54
N SER A 17 -5.08 -9.54 2.95
CA SER A 17 -4.74 -10.40 1.82
C SER A 17 -4.24 -9.61 0.60
N PHE A 18 -4.85 -8.45 0.34
CA PHE A 18 -4.38 -7.52 -0.69
C PHE A 18 -3.00 -6.95 -0.37
N TYR A 19 -2.84 -6.35 0.82
CA TYR A 19 -1.61 -5.66 1.21
C TYR A 19 -0.42 -6.61 1.41
N ASP A 20 -0.64 -7.83 1.90
CA ASP A 20 0.40 -8.86 1.98
C ASP A 20 1.03 -9.12 0.61
N LYS A 21 0.21 -9.27 -0.43
CA LYS A 21 0.68 -9.53 -1.79
C LYS A 21 1.28 -8.28 -2.44
N ALA A 22 0.57 -7.15 -2.35
CA ALA A 22 0.99 -5.91 -2.98
C ALA A 22 2.31 -5.40 -2.40
N PHE A 23 2.54 -5.51 -1.08
CA PHE A 23 3.72 -4.96 -0.43
C PHE A 23 4.93 -5.90 -0.36
N ALA A 24 4.74 -7.21 -0.58
CA ALA A 24 5.85 -8.16 -0.59
C ALA A 24 6.97 -7.78 -1.59
N PRO A 25 6.68 -7.38 -2.85
CA PRO A 25 7.71 -6.90 -3.78
C PRO A 25 8.47 -5.64 -3.29
N LEU A 26 7.80 -4.79 -2.51
CA LEU A 26 8.41 -3.60 -1.92
C LEU A 26 9.26 -3.94 -0.68
N GLY A 27 9.36 -5.22 -0.31
CA GLY A 27 10.05 -5.70 0.89
C GLY A 27 9.33 -5.36 2.19
N ALA A 28 8.06 -4.98 2.13
CA ALA A 28 7.24 -4.69 3.31
C ALA A 28 6.30 -5.86 3.63
N SER A 29 5.99 -6.03 4.91
CA SER A 29 5.12 -7.09 5.42
C SER A 29 4.32 -6.59 6.61
N LEU A 30 3.35 -7.38 7.07
CA LEU A 30 2.67 -7.12 8.33
C LEU A 30 3.63 -7.41 9.49
N LEU A 31 4.05 -6.38 10.19
CA LEU A 31 5.04 -6.47 11.27
C LEU A 31 4.39 -6.57 12.65
N MET A 32 3.16 -6.09 12.80
CA MET A 32 2.50 -6.01 14.09
C MET A 32 0.98 -6.18 13.94
N MET A 33 0.39 -6.89 14.90
CA MET A 33 -1.03 -6.82 15.22
C MET A 33 -1.17 -6.20 16.61
N VAL A 34 -2.02 -5.18 16.75
CA VAL A 34 -2.30 -4.61 18.07
C VAL A 34 -3.21 -5.59 18.83
N PRO A 35 -2.89 -5.94 20.08
CA PRO A 35 -3.74 -6.79 20.91
C PRO A 35 -5.16 -6.24 21.03
N ALA A 36 -6.15 -7.12 20.94
CA ALA A 36 -7.57 -6.74 20.91
C ALA A 36 -8.03 -5.99 22.17
N GLU A 37 -7.38 -6.22 23.32
CA GLU A 37 -7.64 -5.49 24.56
C GLU A 37 -7.33 -3.99 24.46
N HIS A 38 -6.47 -3.58 23.53
CA HIS A 38 -6.10 -2.18 23.29
C HIS A 38 -6.90 -1.52 22.18
N THR A 39 -7.71 -2.30 21.44
CA THR A 39 -8.49 -1.81 20.30
C THR A 39 -9.99 -1.87 20.55
N GLY A 40 -10.44 -2.45 21.67
CA GLY A 40 -11.86 -2.70 21.90
C GLY A 40 -12.40 -3.82 21.01
N GLY A 41 -11.54 -4.79 20.65
CA GLY A 41 -11.92 -5.98 19.88
C GLY A 41 -11.75 -5.86 18.36
N VAL A 42 -11.44 -4.67 17.82
CA VAL A 42 -11.26 -4.48 16.38
C VAL A 42 -9.86 -4.88 15.92
N LYS A 43 -9.73 -5.39 14.70
CA LYS A 43 -8.42 -5.75 14.13
C LYS A 43 -7.65 -4.49 13.73
N VAL A 44 -6.40 -4.40 14.21
CA VAL A 44 -5.47 -3.33 13.82
C VAL A 44 -4.11 -3.94 13.51
N GLY A 45 -3.59 -3.68 12.32
CA GLY A 45 -2.36 -4.27 11.80
C GLY A 45 -1.44 -3.24 11.18
N GLY A 46 -0.13 -3.35 11.44
CA GLY A 46 0.88 -2.40 11.01
C GLY A 46 1.87 -2.99 10.00
N TYR A 47 1.91 -2.42 8.80
CA TYR A 47 2.83 -2.80 7.72
C TYR A 47 4.08 -1.92 7.67
N GLY A 48 5.19 -2.51 7.26
CA GLY A 48 6.43 -1.79 6.95
C GLY A 48 7.58 -2.73 6.59
N ARG A 49 8.78 -2.16 6.38
CA ARG A 49 10.01 -2.92 6.13
C ARG A 49 10.72 -3.32 7.43
N GLU A 50 10.94 -2.33 8.30
CA GLU A 50 11.68 -2.50 9.57
C GLU A 50 10.80 -2.18 10.79
N ARG A 51 9.91 -1.20 10.63
CA ARG A 51 8.92 -0.78 11.64
C ARG A 51 7.57 -0.55 10.97
N PRO A 52 6.44 -0.67 11.71
CA PRO A 52 5.13 -0.28 11.20
C PRO A 52 5.10 1.21 10.83
N VAL A 53 4.67 1.50 9.59
CA VAL A 53 4.49 2.85 9.07
C VAL A 53 3.13 3.04 8.39
N PHE A 54 2.44 1.96 8.05
CA PHE A 54 1.12 1.99 7.43
C PHE A 54 0.18 1.04 8.15
N TRP A 55 -0.90 1.57 8.74
CA TRP A 55 -1.78 0.84 9.62
C TRP A 55 -3.16 0.60 8.99
N LEU A 56 -3.67 -0.62 9.10
CA LEU A 56 -5.04 -0.96 8.75
C LEU A 56 -5.86 -1.03 10.04
N HIS A 57 -6.98 -0.32 10.06
CA HIS A 57 -7.96 -0.34 11.15
C HIS A 57 -9.30 -0.86 10.63
N GLU A 58 -9.79 -1.97 11.17
CA GLU A 58 -11.11 -2.47 10.81
C GLU A 58 -12.19 -1.49 11.29
N ALA A 59 -12.89 -0.87 10.35
CA ALA A 59 -13.91 0.14 10.58
C ALA A 59 -14.71 0.39 9.30
N VAL A 60 -15.73 1.25 9.34
CA VAL A 60 -16.38 1.72 8.11
C VAL A 60 -15.32 2.40 7.22
N ALA A 61 -15.15 1.88 6.00
CA ALA A 61 -14.21 2.46 5.05
C ALA A 61 -14.55 3.94 4.77
N GLY A 62 -13.50 4.76 4.74
CA GLY A 62 -13.61 6.19 4.41
C GLY A 62 -13.72 6.42 2.91
N PRO A 63 -13.84 7.68 2.46
CA PRO A 63 -13.69 8.00 1.04
C PRO A 63 -12.30 7.58 0.56
N GLY A 64 -12.21 7.10 -0.68
CA GLY A 64 -10.93 6.71 -1.28
C GLY A 64 -9.90 7.84 -1.21
N ARG A 65 -8.71 7.51 -0.70
CA ARG A 65 -7.57 8.43 -0.56
C ARG A 65 -6.37 7.92 -1.34
N HIS A 66 -5.37 8.77 -1.50
CA HIS A 66 -4.14 8.43 -2.21
C HIS A 66 -2.98 8.24 -1.23
N TYR A 67 -2.27 7.11 -1.39
CA TYR A 67 -1.10 6.75 -0.58
C TYR A 67 0.01 6.23 -1.49
N ALA A 68 1.16 6.90 -1.46
CA ALA A 68 2.32 6.54 -2.27
C ALA A 68 3.44 5.95 -1.40
N PHE A 69 4.00 4.83 -1.85
CA PHE A 69 5.04 4.07 -1.17
C PHE A 69 6.32 4.07 -2.02
N THR A 70 7.45 4.33 -1.38
CA THR A 70 8.74 4.39 -2.07
C THR A 70 9.25 3.00 -2.43
N ALA A 71 9.37 2.74 -3.74
CA ALA A 71 10.09 1.61 -4.31
C ALA A 71 11.59 1.94 -4.47
N ARG A 72 12.45 0.94 -4.26
CA ARG A 72 13.91 1.08 -4.39
C ARG A 72 14.38 1.01 -5.84
N SER A 73 13.55 0.49 -6.74
CA SER A 73 13.84 0.35 -8.17
C SER A 73 12.56 0.41 -8.99
N ARG A 74 12.70 0.63 -10.30
CA ARG A 74 11.58 0.53 -11.25
C ARG A 74 10.99 -0.88 -11.31
N SER A 75 11.82 -1.91 -11.17
CA SER A 75 11.36 -3.30 -11.11
C SER A 75 10.50 -3.62 -9.88
N GLU A 76 10.73 -2.96 -8.75
CA GLU A 76 9.84 -3.07 -7.59
C GLU A 76 8.47 -2.44 -7.85
N VAL A 77 8.41 -1.36 -8.63
CA VAL A 77 7.15 -0.75 -9.08
C VAL A 77 6.37 -1.70 -9.98
N ASP A 78 7.05 -2.32 -10.95
CA ASP A 78 6.46 -3.32 -11.84
C ASP A 78 5.90 -4.51 -11.05
N ALA A 79 6.71 -5.06 -10.15
CA ALA A 79 6.34 -6.21 -9.35
C ALA A 79 5.20 -5.90 -8.36
N PHE A 80 5.19 -4.70 -7.75
CA PHE A 80 4.07 -4.21 -6.95
C PHE A 80 2.78 -4.22 -7.77
N TYR A 81 2.80 -3.66 -8.98
CA TYR A 81 1.62 -3.52 -9.81
C TYR A 81 1.01 -4.89 -10.16
N GLU A 82 1.84 -5.82 -10.65
CA GLU A 82 1.40 -7.17 -11.00
C GLU A 82 0.86 -7.93 -9.78
N ALA A 83 1.54 -7.82 -8.63
CA ALA A 83 1.10 -8.47 -7.40
C ALA A 83 -0.22 -7.89 -6.86
N ALA A 84 -0.38 -6.57 -6.92
CA ALA A 84 -1.59 -5.88 -6.47
C ALA A 84 -2.80 -6.22 -7.36
N LEU A 85 -2.63 -6.26 -8.69
CA LEU A 85 -3.69 -6.72 -9.60
C LEU A 85 -4.05 -8.20 -9.37
N SER A 86 -3.05 -9.06 -9.21
CA SER A 86 -3.25 -10.49 -8.89
C SER A 86 -3.92 -10.71 -7.52
N ALA A 87 -3.87 -9.72 -6.64
CA ALA A 87 -4.54 -9.72 -5.35
C ALA A 87 -5.99 -9.18 -5.41
N GLY A 88 -6.50 -8.87 -6.60
CA GLY A 88 -7.85 -8.34 -6.81
C GLY A 88 -7.93 -6.81 -6.78
N GLY A 89 -6.79 -6.12 -6.79
CA GLY A 89 -6.73 -4.68 -7.02
C GLY A 89 -7.24 -4.31 -8.42
N ARG A 90 -7.75 -3.08 -8.56
CA ARG A 90 -8.19 -2.56 -9.86
C ARG A 90 -7.15 -1.58 -10.41
N ASP A 91 -6.86 -1.68 -11.70
CA ASP A 91 -5.96 -0.76 -12.38
C ASP A 91 -6.39 0.70 -12.20
N ASN A 92 -5.41 1.57 -11.93
CA ASN A 92 -5.56 3.02 -11.94
C ASN A 92 -4.38 3.72 -12.65
N GLY A 93 -3.51 2.96 -13.31
CA GLY A 93 -2.33 3.49 -13.98
C GLY A 93 -1.18 2.50 -13.99
N LYS A 94 -0.89 1.92 -15.15
CA LYS A 94 0.23 1.00 -15.39
C LYS A 94 1.59 1.59 -15.00
N PRO A 95 2.60 0.75 -14.69
CA PRO A 95 3.96 1.18 -14.49
C PRO A 95 4.48 2.04 -15.66
N GLY A 96 5.13 3.15 -15.34
CA GLY A 96 5.72 4.02 -16.35
C GLY A 96 6.21 5.35 -15.80
N LEU A 97 6.90 6.11 -16.65
CA LEU A 97 7.32 7.46 -16.30
C LEU A 97 6.11 8.42 -16.19
N ARG A 98 6.21 9.36 -15.26
CA ARG A 98 5.29 10.48 -15.05
C ARG A 98 6.08 11.79 -15.23
N PRO A 99 6.48 12.15 -16.47
CA PRO A 99 7.38 13.27 -16.71
C PRO A 99 6.77 14.64 -16.34
N HIS A 100 5.46 14.72 -16.14
CA HIS A 100 4.77 15.90 -15.63
C HIS A 100 4.98 16.14 -14.12
N TYR A 101 5.55 15.17 -13.38
CA TYR A 101 6.03 15.38 -12.00
C TYR A 101 7.51 15.73 -11.99
N HIS A 102 8.37 14.85 -12.53
CA HIS A 102 9.77 15.12 -12.87
C HIS A 102 10.33 13.96 -13.75
N PRO A 103 11.51 14.12 -14.39
CA PRO A 103 12.01 13.16 -15.39
C PRO A 103 12.15 11.71 -14.93
N ASP A 104 12.50 11.50 -13.66
CA ASP A 104 12.76 10.17 -13.08
C ASP A 104 11.59 9.58 -12.27
N TYR A 105 10.41 10.22 -12.27
CA TYR A 105 9.25 9.73 -11.52
C TYR A 105 8.66 8.50 -12.21
N TYR A 106 9.02 7.29 -11.77
CA TYR A 106 8.50 6.04 -12.30
C TYR A 106 7.52 5.42 -11.31
N ALA A 107 6.26 5.25 -11.70
CA ALA A 107 5.20 4.85 -10.78
C ALA A 107 4.12 3.96 -11.41
N ALA A 108 3.38 3.26 -10.54
CA ALA A 108 2.19 2.49 -10.85
C ALA A 108 1.12 2.69 -9.78
N PHE A 109 -0.15 2.60 -10.17
CA PHE A 109 -1.31 2.96 -9.35
C PHE A 109 -2.36 1.84 -9.41
N VAL A 110 -2.82 1.40 -8.25
CA VAL A 110 -3.85 0.36 -8.11
C VAL A 110 -4.83 0.77 -7.02
N PHE A 111 -6.12 0.63 -7.30
CA PHE A 111 -7.14 0.74 -6.25
C PHE A 111 -7.15 -0.52 -5.39
N ASP A 112 -7.10 -0.33 -4.07
CA ASP A 112 -7.30 -1.39 -3.09
C ASP A 112 -8.79 -1.83 -3.03
N PRO A 113 -9.13 -2.85 -2.21
CA PRO A 113 -10.49 -3.34 -2.07
C PRO A 113 -11.53 -2.30 -1.61
N ASP A 114 -11.11 -1.26 -0.90
CA ASP A 114 -11.95 -0.21 -0.33
C ASP A 114 -11.94 1.08 -1.18
N GLY A 115 -11.19 1.10 -2.29
CA GLY A 115 -11.13 2.21 -3.24
C GLY A 115 -10.05 3.25 -2.97
N ASN A 116 -9.09 2.99 -2.08
CA ASN A 116 -7.89 3.82 -1.93
C ASN A 116 -6.98 3.67 -3.15
N ASN A 117 -6.44 4.77 -3.66
CA ASN A 117 -5.44 4.81 -4.73
C ASN A 117 -4.04 4.57 -4.16
N ILE A 118 -3.56 3.33 -4.27
CA ILE A 118 -2.26 2.90 -3.77
C ILE A 118 -1.23 3.00 -4.88
N GLU A 119 -0.14 3.71 -4.61
CA GLU A 119 0.96 3.93 -5.53
C GLU A 119 2.25 3.30 -5.02
N ALA A 120 3.02 2.69 -5.92
CA ALA A 120 4.44 2.48 -5.73
C ALA A 120 5.21 3.42 -6.66
N VAL A 121 6.19 4.15 -6.12
CA VAL A 121 6.98 5.15 -6.85
C VAL A 121 8.47 4.97 -6.63
N CYS A 122 9.23 4.99 -7.72
CA CYS A 122 10.69 5.08 -7.72
C CYS A 122 11.11 6.42 -8.32
N HIS A 123 12.01 7.12 -7.65
CA HIS A 123 12.59 8.39 -8.11
C HIS A 123 14.02 8.24 -8.65
N ALA A 124 14.55 7.01 -8.65
CA ALA A 124 15.89 6.77 -9.16
C ALA A 124 15.91 6.88 -10.70
N PRO A 125 17.02 7.35 -11.28
CA PRO A 125 17.23 7.26 -12.71
C PRO A 125 17.24 5.78 -13.17
N ALA A 126 17.15 5.59 -14.49
CA ALA A 126 17.17 4.25 -15.09
C ALA A 126 18.48 3.50 -14.79
#